data_AF-A0A957YFD2-F1
#
_entry.id   AF-A0A957YFD2-F1
#
_cell.length_a   1.000
_cell.length_b   1.000
_cell.length_c   1.000
_cell.angle_alpha   90.00
_cell.angle_beta   90.00
_cell.angle_gamma   90.00
#
_symmetry.space_group_name_H-M   'P 1'
#
loop_
_entity.id
_entity.type
_entity.pdbx_description
1 polymer ?
#
loop_
_entity_poly.entity_id
_entity_poly.type
_entity_poly.pdbx_seq_one_letter_code
_entity_poly.pdbx_strand_id
1 'polypeptide(L)'
;MTTKSTLKAADWDLLKGSPQLIETMMTEHRSGRGALVDKRYQHILDKVITEYKTNNALVNDVQEFNRNPTLNSAITFEQAQKKMEQIGTLLENNVDSPDADAIREFLLTISQHFAEETSEGLFGMGSNVSDKETEILDIMKVALKATDTDAQRREREAQQEKAKAKAAEEATKKREAEAKAKAEAAEEAAKKREAEAKAKAQAEEEAAKKREAKAKAEAEAGQSCRGSS
;
A
#
# COMPACT_ATOMS: atom_id res chain seq x y z
N MET A 1 -6.14 -0.04 2.27
CA MET A 1 -7.54 -0.32 1.94
C MET A 1 -8.23 1.00 1.77
N THR A 2 -8.44 1.36 0.51
CA THR A 2 -9.17 2.52 0.05
C THR A 2 -10.66 2.32 0.29
N THR A 3 -11.36 3.38 0.72
CA THR A 3 -12.82 3.39 0.90
C THR A 3 -13.40 4.60 0.18
N LYS A 4 -14.73 4.66 -0.02
CA LYS A 4 -15.34 5.88 -0.62
C LYS A 4 -14.91 7.18 0.08
N SER A 5 -14.69 7.13 1.39
CA SER A 5 -14.32 8.27 2.25
C SER A 5 -12.94 8.84 1.94
N THR A 6 -12.06 8.06 1.29
CA THR A 6 -10.69 8.48 0.95
C THR A 6 -10.59 9.12 -0.44
N LEU A 7 -11.63 8.97 -1.28
CA LEU A 7 -11.70 9.57 -2.61
C LEU A 7 -12.34 10.96 -2.55
N LYS A 8 -11.96 11.85 -3.47
CA LYS A 8 -12.67 13.12 -3.65
C LYS A 8 -14.09 12.82 -4.16
N ALA A 9 -15.04 13.69 -3.83
CA ALA A 9 -16.44 13.49 -4.24
C ALA A 9 -16.61 13.30 -5.76
N ALA A 10 -15.92 14.11 -6.58
CA ALA A 10 -15.98 13.97 -8.04
C ALA A 10 -15.36 12.67 -8.57
N ASP A 11 -14.26 12.22 -7.94
CA ASP A 11 -13.58 10.97 -8.27
C ASP A 11 -14.47 9.77 -7.92
N TRP A 12 -15.13 9.84 -6.77
CA TRP A 12 -16.12 8.86 -6.34
C TRP A 12 -17.35 8.83 -7.26
N ASP A 13 -17.87 9.99 -7.65
CA ASP A 13 -19.02 10.09 -8.57
C ASP A 13 -18.72 9.47 -9.93
N LEU A 14 -17.50 9.66 -10.43
CA LEU A 14 -17.03 9.03 -11.65
C LEU A 14 -16.92 7.51 -11.49
N LEU A 15 -16.31 7.06 -10.39
CA LEU A 15 -16.06 5.63 -10.13
C LEU A 15 -17.35 4.84 -9.91
N LYS A 16 -18.27 5.33 -9.09
CA LYS A 16 -19.53 4.64 -8.79
C LYS A 16 -20.46 4.55 -10.01
N GLY A 17 -20.34 5.50 -10.95
CA GLY A 17 -21.07 5.50 -12.21
C GLY A 17 -20.41 4.68 -13.33
N SER A 18 -19.30 3.99 -13.04
CA SER A 18 -18.53 3.26 -14.06
C SER A 18 -19.29 2.11 -14.73
N PRO A 19 -20.18 1.34 -14.06
CA PRO A 19 -20.98 0.35 -14.75
C PRO A 19 -21.86 0.95 -15.85
N GLN A 20 -22.52 2.08 -15.62
CA GLN A 20 -23.36 2.74 -16.65
C GLN A 20 -22.54 3.24 -17.84
N LEU A 21 -21.25 3.52 -17.66
CA LEU A 21 -20.37 3.83 -18.79
C LEU A 21 -20.19 2.61 -19.69
N ILE A 22 -20.07 1.41 -19.11
CA ILE A 22 -20.01 0.13 -19.84
C ILE A 22 -21.29 -0.07 -20.65
N GLU A 23 -22.46 0.17 -20.04
CA GLU A 23 -23.75 0.14 -20.75
C GLU A 23 -23.69 1.04 -21.99
N THR A 24 -23.29 2.30 -21.78
CA THR A 24 -23.24 3.28 -22.87
C THR A 24 -22.29 2.85 -23.98
N MET A 25 -21.10 2.36 -23.62
CA MET A 25 -20.11 1.89 -24.59
C MET A 25 -20.62 0.68 -25.39
N MET A 26 -21.29 -0.26 -24.74
CA MET A 26 -21.78 -1.48 -25.40
C MET A 26 -23.06 -1.24 -26.22
N THR A 27 -23.90 -0.28 -25.82
CA THR A 27 -25.18 0.06 -26.48
C THR A 27 -24.99 0.94 -27.72
N GLU A 28 -24.25 2.05 -27.60
CA GLU A 28 -24.05 3.01 -28.68
C GLU A 28 -23.26 2.41 -29.85
N HIS A 29 -22.27 1.56 -29.55
CA HIS A 29 -21.48 0.88 -30.57
C HIS A 29 -22.28 -0.17 -31.36
N ARG A 30 -23.42 -0.65 -30.82
CA ARG A 30 -24.24 -1.72 -31.40
C ARG A 30 -25.40 -1.22 -32.29
N SER A 31 -25.56 0.09 -32.46
CA SER A 31 -26.54 0.76 -33.33
C SER A 31 -28.03 0.66 -32.93
N GLY A 32 -28.58 1.79 -32.48
CA GLY A 32 -29.95 2.25 -32.78
C GLY A 32 -31.15 1.66 -32.02
N ARG A 33 -31.00 0.68 -31.12
CA ARG A 33 -32.13 0.10 -30.34
C ARG A 33 -32.14 0.55 -28.87
N GLY A 34 -32.15 1.86 -28.62
CA GLY A 34 -31.95 2.44 -27.27
C GLY A 34 -32.88 1.95 -26.14
N ALA A 35 -34.12 1.51 -26.42
CA ALA A 35 -35.09 1.20 -25.36
C ALA A 35 -35.14 -0.28 -24.89
N LEU A 36 -34.64 -1.23 -25.70
CA LEU A 36 -34.65 -2.67 -25.37
C LEU A 36 -33.31 -3.16 -24.79
N VAL A 37 -32.29 -2.30 -24.77
CA VAL A 37 -30.97 -2.63 -24.25
C VAL A 37 -30.87 -2.29 -22.76
N ASP A 38 -31.55 -1.25 -22.30
CA ASP A 38 -31.59 -0.81 -20.90
C ASP A 38 -32.08 -1.92 -19.93
N LYS A 39 -33.24 -2.54 -20.18
CA LYS A 39 -33.74 -3.64 -19.33
C LYS A 39 -32.86 -4.88 -19.32
N ARG A 40 -32.18 -5.17 -20.43
CA ARG A 40 -31.25 -6.31 -20.53
C ARG A 40 -29.96 -6.00 -19.77
N TYR A 41 -29.45 -4.78 -19.90
CA TYR A 41 -28.30 -4.31 -19.15
C TYR A 41 -28.55 -4.37 -17.64
N GLN A 42 -29.68 -3.85 -17.16
CA GLN A 42 -30.02 -3.92 -15.74
C GLN A 42 -30.10 -5.36 -15.24
N HIS A 43 -30.67 -6.28 -16.02
CA HIS A 43 -30.69 -7.69 -15.66
C HIS A 43 -29.28 -8.31 -15.54
N ILE A 44 -28.41 -8.03 -16.50
CA ILE A 44 -27.01 -8.48 -16.49
C ILE A 44 -26.27 -7.89 -15.28
N LEU A 45 -26.43 -6.59 -15.03
CA LEU A 45 -25.79 -5.89 -13.93
C LEU A 45 -26.25 -6.46 -12.58
N ASP A 46 -27.56 -6.65 -12.38
CA ASP A 46 -28.12 -7.25 -11.16
C ASP A 46 -27.58 -8.66 -10.92
N LYS A 47 -27.48 -9.46 -11.99
CA LYS A 47 -26.93 -10.80 -11.94
C LYS A 47 -25.46 -10.78 -11.53
N VAL A 48 -24.64 -9.95 -12.18
CA VAL A 48 -23.20 -9.81 -11.84
C VAL A 48 -23.03 -9.30 -10.41
N ILE A 49 -23.80 -8.29 -9.98
CA ILE A 49 -23.76 -7.77 -8.60
C ILE A 49 -24.13 -8.87 -7.58
N THR A 50 -25.07 -9.76 -7.92
CA THR A 50 -25.51 -10.85 -7.04
C THR A 50 -24.49 -11.99 -6.99
N GLU A 51 -23.85 -12.31 -8.12
CA GLU A 51 -22.92 -13.43 -8.26
C GLU A 51 -21.48 -13.07 -7.86
N TYR A 52 -21.05 -11.83 -8.08
CA TYR A 52 -19.69 -11.36 -7.81
C TYR A 52 -19.47 -11.12 -6.31
N LYS A 53 -18.95 -12.13 -5.63
CA LYS A 53 -18.62 -12.09 -4.20
C LYS A 53 -17.26 -11.47 -3.97
N THR A 54 -17.22 -10.41 -3.19
CA THR A 54 -15.96 -9.73 -2.83
C THR A 54 -15.97 -9.23 -1.39
N ASN A 55 -14.79 -9.24 -0.77
CA ASN A 55 -14.56 -8.60 0.52
C ASN A 55 -14.02 -7.16 0.36
N ASN A 56 -13.88 -6.68 -0.89
CA ASN A 56 -13.38 -5.35 -1.18
C ASN A 56 -14.46 -4.29 -0.88
N ALA A 57 -14.18 -3.41 0.08
CA ALA A 57 -15.13 -2.38 0.50
C ALA A 57 -15.51 -1.42 -0.65
N LEU A 58 -14.55 -1.05 -1.49
CA LEU A 58 -14.77 -0.13 -2.60
C LEU A 58 -15.66 -0.76 -3.68
N VAL A 59 -15.42 -2.03 -4.01
CA VAL A 59 -16.30 -2.77 -4.95
C VAL A 59 -17.71 -2.89 -4.37
N ASN A 60 -17.85 -3.20 -3.07
CA ASN A 60 -19.16 -3.28 -2.41
C ASN A 60 -19.91 -1.94 -2.43
N ASP A 61 -19.23 -0.81 -2.17
CA ASP A 61 -19.83 0.53 -2.28
C ASP A 61 -20.30 0.82 -3.73
N VAL A 62 -19.54 0.40 -4.75
CA VAL A 62 -19.94 0.53 -6.16
C VAL A 62 -21.14 -0.35 -6.45
N GLN A 63 -21.13 -1.62 -6.04
CA GLN A 63 -22.26 -2.55 -6.21
C GLN A 63 -23.54 -1.99 -5.59
N GLU A 64 -23.46 -1.47 -4.35
CA GLU A 64 -24.62 -0.92 -3.64
C GLU A 64 -25.24 0.26 -4.40
N PHE A 65 -24.42 1.19 -4.91
CA PHE A 65 -24.90 2.30 -5.72
C PHE A 65 -25.62 1.82 -7.00
N ASN A 66 -25.12 0.73 -7.59
CA ASN A 66 -25.59 0.21 -8.86
C ASN A 66 -26.80 -0.72 -8.77
N ARG A 67 -27.26 -1.09 -7.57
CA ARG A 67 -28.52 -1.81 -7.38
C ARG A 67 -29.77 -0.97 -7.66
N ASN A 68 -29.65 0.36 -7.56
CA ASN A 68 -30.72 1.31 -7.87
C ASN A 68 -30.10 2.54 -8.55
N PRO A 69 -29.65 2.40 -9.80
CA PRO A 69 -28.90 3.46 -10.44
C PRO A 69 -29.81 4.64 -10.78
N THR A 70 -29.44 5.84 -10.34
CA THR A 70 -29.98 7.07 -10.94
C THR A 70 -29.29 7.26 -12.28
N LEU A 71 -30.01 6.99 -13.37
CA LEU A 71 -29.53 7.18 -14.74
C LEU A 71 -29.00 8.60 -14.92
N ASN A 72 -27.72 8.71 -15.26
CA ASN A 72 -27.17 9.97 -15.75
C ASN A 72 -27.53 10.15 -17.23
N SER A 73 -27.71 11.40 -17.62
CA SER A 73 -28.02 11.85 -18.99
C SER A 73 -27.23 11.10 -20.06
N ALA A 74 -27.88 10.76 -21.18
CA ALA A 74 -27.26 10.10 -22.33
C ALA A 74 -25.94 10.78 -22.74
N ILE A 75 -24.83 10.07 -22.58
CA ILE A 75 -23.51 10.46 -23.08
C ILE A 75 -23.17 9.62 -24.30
N THR A 76 -22.27 10.11 -25.15
CA THR A 76 -21.84 9.36 -26.34
C THR A 76 -20.82 8.27 -25.99
N PHE A 77 -20.58 7.34 -26.91
CA PHE A 77 -19.50 6.35 -26.82
C PHE A 77 -18.14 7.00 -26.48
N GLU A 78 -17.75 8.05 -27.21
CA GLU A 78 -16.47 8.75 -26.99
C GLU A 78 -16.39 9.38 -25.59
N GLN A 79 -17.48 9.94 -25.10
CA GLN A 79 -17.54 10.51 -23.76
C GLN A 79 -17.44 9.41 -22.68
N ALA A 80 -18.09 8.27 -22.89
CA ALA A 80 -18.01 7.13 -22.00
C ALA A 80 -16.58 6.54 -21.98
N GLN A 81 -15.95 6.37 -23.15
CA GLN A 81 -14.56 5.92 -23.26
C GLN A 81 -13.62 6.86 -22.51
N LYS A 82 -13.73 8.18 -22.73
CA LYS A 82 -12.89 9.17 -22.04
C LYS A 82 -13.07 9.11 -20.52
N LYS A 83 -14.29 8.90 -20.03
CA LYS A 83 -14.56 8.71 -18.61
C LYS A 83 -13.94 7.41 -18.07
N MET A 84 -13.95 6.33 -18.86
CA MET A 84 -13.26 5.08 -18.50
C MET A 84 -11.74 5.23 -18.43
N GLU A 85 -11.13 6.02 -19.33
CA GLU A 85 -9.70 6.37 -19.27
C GLU A 85 -9.35 7.21 -18.03
N GLN A 86 -10.25 8.13 -17.65
CA GLN A 86 -10.15 8.88 -16.41
C GLN A 86 -10.22 7.95 -15.18
N ILE A 87 -11.13 6.97 -15.20
CA ILE A 87 -11.21 5.93 -14.16
C ILE A 87 -9.90 5.13 -14.10
N GLY A 88 -9.38 4.65 -15.23
CA GLY A 88 -8.10 3.92 -15.25
C GLY A 88 -6.95 4.71 -14.64
N THR A 89 -6.90 6.02 -14.90
CA THR A 89 -5.89 6.94 -14.32
C THR A 89 -6.13 7.21 -12.83
N LEU A 90 -7.38 7.38 -12.40
CA LEU A 90 -7.76 7.52 -11.01
C LEU A 90 -7.36 6.27 -10.22
N LEU A 91 -7.62 5.08 -10.77
CA LEU A 91 -7.27 3.80 -10.14
C LEU A 91 -5.76 3.58 -10.01
N GLU A 92 -4.93 4.19 -10.85
CA GLU A 92 -3.48 4.14 -10.68
C GLU A 92 -2.95 5.13 -9.65
N ASN A 93 -3.53 6.32 -9.58
CA ASN A 93 -2.96 7.43 -8.82
C ASN A 93 -3.58 7.64 -7.44
N ASN A 94 -4.81 7.16 -7.23
CA ASN A 94 -5.63 7.55 -6.08
C ASN A 94 -6.24 6.37 -5.31
N VAL A 95 -6.05 5.15 -5.80
CA VAL A 95 -6.58 3.93 -5.17
C VAL A 95 -5.41 2.97 -4.92
N ASP A 96 -5.40 2.35 -3.74
CA ASP A 96 -4.41 1.34 -3.40
C ASP A 96 -4.43 0.20 -4.43
N SER A 97 -3.26 -0.27 -4.86
CA SER A 97 -3.13 -1.26 -5.95
C SER A 97 -4.09 -2.46 -5.84
N PRO A 98 -4.25 -3.13 -4.68
CA PRO A 98 -5.19 -4.25 -4.56
C PRO A 98 -6.66 -3.87 -4.72
N ASP A 99 -7.05 -2.68 -4.26
CA ASP A 99 -8.43 -2.19 -4.40
C ASP A 99 -8.69 -1.74 -5.84
N ALA A 100 -7.68 -1.15 -6.46
CA ALA A 100 -7.71 -0.76 -7.86
C ALA A 100 -7.81 -1.97 -8.79
N ASP A 101 -7.11 -3.06 -8.48
CA ASP A 101 -7.21 -4.34 -9.20
C ASP A 101 -8.59 -4.95 -9.08
N ALA A 102 -9.16 -4.99 -7.88
CA ALA A 102 -10.50 -5.53 -7.65
C ALA A 102 -11.58 -4.76 -8.42
N ILE A 103 -11.47 -3.43 -8.51
CA ILE A 103 -12.37 -2.62 -9.34
C ILE A 103 -12.20 -2.94 -10.83
N ARG A 104 -10.97 -3.00 -11.35
CA ARG A 104 -10.72 -3.32 -12.76
C ARG A 104 -11.31 -4.68 -13.12
N GLU A 105 -11.08 -5.68 -12.27
CA GLU A 105 -11.64 -7.02 -12.43
C GLU A 105 -13.16 -6.99 -12.46
N PHE A 106 -13.80 -6.36 -11.45
CA PHE A 106 -15.25 -6.24 -11.38
C PHE A 106 -15.85 -5.60 -12.63
N LEU A 107 -15.28 -4.48 -13.11
CA LEU A 107 -15.75 -3.81 -14.33
C LEU A 107 -15.56 -4.68 -15.57
N LEU A 108 -14.44 -5.36 -15.71
CA LEU A 108 -14.22 -6.29 -16.81
C LEU A 108 -15.17 -7.49 -16.77
N THR A 109 -15.52 -8.00 -15.58
CA THR A 109 -16.54 -9.05 -15.42
C THR A 109 -17.91 -8.58 -15.91
N ILE A 110 -18.34 -7.36 -15.54
CA ILE A 110 -19.60 -6.79 -16.06
C ILE A 110 -19.55 -6.74 -17.60
N SER A 111 -18.46 -6.23 -18.16
CA SER A 111 -18.30 -6.11 -19.60
C SER A 111 -18.34 -7.46 -20.34
N GLN A 112 -17.68 -8.48 -19.78
CA GLN A 112 -17.66 -9.84 -20.33
C GLN A 112 -19.05 -10.47 -20.30
N HIS A 113 -19.73 -10.43 -19.16
CA HIS A 113 -21.10 -10.92 -19.05
C HIS A 113 -22.04 -10.20 -20.01
N PHE A 114 -21.86 -8.89 -20.17
CA PHE A 114 -22.64 -8.14 -21.14
C PHE A 114 -22.39 -8.63 -22.56
N ALA A 115 -21.13 -8.72 -22.98
CA ALA A 115 -20.74 -9.22 -24.29
C ALA A 115 -21.29 -10.64 -24.58
N GLU A 116 -21.25 -11.53 -23.59
CA GLU A 116 -21.74 -12.91 -23.73
C GLU A 116 -23.26 -12.96 -23.82
N GLU A 117 -23.99 -12.32 -22.90
CA GLU A 117 -25.45 -12.35 -22.88
C GLU A 117 -26.08 -11.54 -24.03
N THR A 118 -25.34 -10.58 -24.58
CA THR A 118 -25.80 -9.82 -25.74
C THR A 118 -25.42 -10.42 -27.08
N SER A 119 -24.47 -11.35 -27.12
CA SER A 119 -24.04 -12.02 -28.36
C SER A 119 -25.21 -12.77 -28.99
N GLU A 120 -25.83 -12.14 -29.98
CA GLU A 120 -26.87 -12.75 -30.80
C GLU A 120 -26.16 -13.67 -31.81
N GLY A 121 -25.79 -14.89 -31.39
CA GLY A 121 -25.61 -15.96 -32.36
C GLY A 121 -26.89 -16.04 -33.20
N LEU A 122 -26.78 -15.95 -34.53
CA LEU A 122 -27.86 -15.67 -35.51
C LEU A 122 -29.16 -16.51 -35.36
N PHE A 123 -29.17 -17.57 -34.55
CA PHE A 123 -30.32 -18.40 -34.21
C PHE A 123 -30.21 -19.02 -32.79
N GLY A 124 -29.57 -18.36 -31.82
CA GLY A 124 -29.40 -18.89 -30.46
C GLY A 124 -28.46 -20.10 -30.34
N MET A 125 -27.52 -20.26 -31.28
CA MET A 125 -26.58 -21.39 -31.35
C MET A 125 -25.09 -21.01 -31.23
N GLY A 126 -24.75 -19.79 -30.81
CA GLY A 126 -23.35 -19.37 -30.69
C GLY A 126 -23.05 -18.80 -29.31
N SER A 127 -22.17 -19.45 -28.55
CA SER A 127 -21.58 -18.96 -27.31
C SER A 127 -20.44 -17.96 -27.54
N ASN A 128 -20.45 -17.25 -28.66
CA ASN A 128 -19.30 -16.48 -29.12
C ASN A 128 -19.64 -15.00 -29.14
N VAL A 129 -18.89 -14.24 -28.35
CA VAL A 129 -18.80 -12.78 -28.40
C VAL A 129 -18.50 -12.33 -29.83
N SER A 130 -19.23 -11.35 -30.34
CA SER A 130 -19.01 -10.82 -31.70
C SER A 130 -17.69 -10.04 -31.80
N ASP A 131 -17.18 -9.86 -33.02
CA ASP A 131 -15.96 -9.07 -33.27
C ASP A 131 -16.07 -7.65 -32.68
N LYS A 132 -17.25 -7.02 -32.81
CA LYS A 132 -17.52 -5.70 -32.25
C LYS A 132 -17.51 -5.68 -30.73
N GLU A 133 -18.08 -6.70 -30.08
CA GLU A 133 -18.07 -6.79 -28.62
C GLU A 133 -16.64 -7.08 -28.10
N THR A 134 -15.87 -7.89 -28.82
CA THR A 134 -14.45 -8.14 -28.54
C THR A 134 -13.62 -6.85 -28.64
N GLU A 135 -13.85 -6.04 -29.67
CA GLU A 135 -13.19 -4.73 -29.83
C GLU A 135 -13.49 -3.81 -28.65
N ILE A 136 -14.75 -3.71 -28.21
CA ILE A 136 -15.09 -2.86 -27.06
C ILE A 136 -14.46 -3.40 -25.77
N LEU A 137 -14.40 -4.73 -25.57
CA LEU A 137 -13.70 -5.33 -24.42
C LEU A 137 -12.21 -4.93 -24.40
N ASP A 138 -11.55 -4.93 -25.55
CA ASP A 138 -10.15 -4.51 -25.64
C ASP A 138 -9.98 -3.01 -25.41
N ILE A 139 -10.87 -2.17 -25.95
CA ILE A 139 -10.91 -0.73 -25.62
C ILE A 139 -11.07 -0.52 -24.11
N MET A 140 -11.95 -1.27 -23.45
CA MET A 140 -12.16 -1.18 -22.00
C MET A 140 -10.92 -1.62 -21.21
N LYS A 141 -10.25 -2.72 -21.60
CA LYS A 141 -8.98 -3.15 -20.97
C LYS A 141 -7.90 -2.07 -21.08
N VAL A 142 -7.78 -1.44 -22.25
CA VAL A 142 -6.83 -0.35 -22.46
C VAL A 142 -7.20 0.87 -21.62
N ALA A 143 -8.46 1.30 -21.65
CA ALA A 143 -8.94 2.47 -20.90
C ALA A 143 -8.75 2.30 -19.38
N LEU A 144 -9.02 1.11 -18.86
CA LEU A 144 -8.85 0.79 -17.44
C LEU A 144 -7.39 0.52 -17.04
N LYS A 145 -6.46 0.50 -18.01
CA LYS A 145 -5.06 0.07 -17.81
C LYS A 145 -4.98 -1.32 -17.16
N ALA A 146 -5.83 -2.21 -17.67
CA ALA A 146 -6.01 -3.57 -17.21
C ALA A 146 -5.43 -4.57 -18.23
N THR A 147 -4.51 -4.14 -19.10
CA THR A 147 -3.84 -5.04 -20.02
C THR A 147 -2.85 -5.94 -19.29
N ASP A 148 -2.49 -7.08 -19.89
CA ASP A 148 -1.44 -7.96 -19.34
C ASP A 148 -0.12 -7.22 -19.13
N THR A 149 0.17 -6.25 -20.00
CA THR A 149 1.37 -5.41 -19.87
C THR A 149 1.30 -4.52 -18.63
N ASP A 150 0.13 -3.95 -18.33
CA ASP A 150 -0.09 -3.14 -17.13
C ASP A 150 -0.08 -4.00 -15.86
N ALA A 151 -0.64 -5.21 -15.90
CA ALA A 151 -0.56 -6.17 -14.80
C ALA A 151 0.90 -6.53 -14.47
N GLN A 152 1.68 -6.90 -15.48
CA GLN A 152 3.11 -7.21 -15.32
C GLN A 152 3.94 -6.01 -14.87
N ARG A 153 3.59 -4.78 -15.28
CA ARG A 153 4.24 -3.57 -14.76
C ARG A 153 4.04 -3.47 -13.25
N ARG A 154 2.78 -3.56 -12.79
CA ARG A 154 2.41 -3.43 -11.38
C ARG A 154 3.00 -4.54 -10.51
N GLU A 155 3.02 -5.78 -11.00
CA GLU A 155 3.69 -6.88 -10.29
C GLU A 155 5.19 -6.62 -10.12
N ARG A 156 5.87 -6.15 -11.18
CA ARG A 156 7.29 -5.81 -11.10
C ARG A 156 7.55 -4.68 -10.13
N GLU A 157 6.75 -3.63 -10.15
CA GLU A 157 6.85 -2.50 -9.21
C GLU A 157 6.61 -2.96 -7.77
N ALA A 158 5.58 -3.76 -7.52
CA ALA A 158 5.30 -4.32 -6.20
C ALA A 158 6.42 -5.24 -5.70
N GLN A 159 7.03 -6.04 -6.58
CA GLN A 159 8.20 -6.86 -6.23
C GLN A 159 9.42 -6.01 -5.90
N GLN A 160 9.68 -4.95 -6.67
CA GLN A 160 10.78 -4.03 -6.41
C GLN A 160 10.60 -3.28 -5.10
N GLU A 161 9.38 -2.84 -4.78
CA GLU A 161 9.08 -2.16 -3.52
C GLU A 161 9.26 -3.11 -2.33
N LYS A 162 8.76 -4.35 -2.43
CA LYS A 162 9.00 -5.40 -1.43
C LYS A 162 10.49 -5.68 -1.25
N ALA A 163 11.27 -5.73 -2.33
CA ALA A 163 12.71 -5.93 -2.26
C ALA A 163 13.42 -4.75 -1.57
N LYS A 164 13.06 -3.51 -1.90
CA LYS A 164 13.59 -2.30 -1.25
C LYS A 164 13.24 -2.25 0.24
N ALA A 165 12.00 -2.58 0.60
CA ALA A 165 11.57 -2.62 2.00
C ALA A 165 12.36 -3.65 2.81
N LYS A 166 12.55 -4.87 2.27
CA LYS A 166 13.38 -5.91 2.90
C LYS A 166 14.85 -5.47 3.06
N ALA A 167 15.42 -4.85 2.03
CA ALA A 167 16.79 -4.35 2.09
C ALA A 167 16.97 -3.23 3.14
N ALA A 168 15.97 -2.34 3.26
CA ALA A 168 15.97 -1.29 4.28
C ALA A 168 15.89 -1.87 5.70
N GLU A 169 15.01 -2.86 5.93
CA GLU A 169 14.88 -3.54 7.22
C GLU A 169 16.16 -4.32 7.60
N GLU A 170 16.83 -4.96 6.63
CA GLU A 170 18.11 -5.62 6.90
C GLU A 170 19.21 -4.60 7.24
N ALA A 171 19.21 -3.44 6.57
CA ALA A 171 20.17 -2.37 6.85
C ALA A 171 19.95 -1.73 8.23
N THR A 172 18.70 -1.56 8.69
CA THR A 172 18.42 -1.07 10.05
C THR A 172 18.85 -2.08 11.10
N LYS A 173 18.53 -3.37 10.92
CA LYS A 173 18.98 -4.44 11.83
C LYS A 173 20.50 -4.51 11.97
N LYS A 174 21.24 -4.37 10.86
CA LYS A 174 22.72 -4.31 10.89
C LYS A 174 23.23 -3.10 11.65
N ARG A 175 22.63 -1.91 11.45
CA ARG A 175 23.01 -0.69 12.18
C ARG A 175 22.71 -0.77 13.67
N GLU A 176 21.57 -1.34 14.06
CA GLU A 176 21.22 -1.54 15.48
C GLU A 176 22.16 -2.52 16.17
N ALA A 177 22.52 -3.62 15.50
CA ALA A 177 23.49 -4.58 16.01
C ALA A 177 24.87 -3.93 16.22
N GLU A 178 25.34 -3.12 15.26
CA GLU A 178 26.64 -2.45 15.36
C GLU A 178 26.66 -1.34 16.43
N ALA A 179 25.55 -0.61 16.59
CA ALA A 179 25.39 0.38 17.65
C ALA A 179 25.40 -0.27 19.04
N LYS A 180 24.72 -1.41 19.19
CA LYS A 180 24.71 -2.15 20.45
C LYS A 180 26.09 -2.70 20.81
N ALA A 181 26.82 -3.25 19.84
CA ALA A 181 28.20 -3.72 20.05
C ALA A 181 29.15 -2.58 20.46
N LYS A 182 29.02 -1.39 19.86
CA LYS A 182 29.82 -0.22 20.26
C LYS A 182 29.46 0.29 21.66
N ALA A 183 28.18 0.27 22.04
CA ALA A 183 27.74 0.66 23.37
C ALA A 183 28.28 -0.29 24.45
N GLU A 184 28.21 -1.61 24.23
CA GLU A 184 28.75 -2.61 25.15
C GLU A 184 30.28 -2.48 25.30
N ALA A 185 31.01 -2.25 24.20
CA ALA A 185 32.45 -2.02 24.24
C ALA A 185 32.84 -0.73 24.99
N ALA A 186 32.06 0.34 24.84
CA ALA A 186 32.29 1.59 25.55
C ALA A 186 32.01 1.46 27.06
N GLU A 187 30.97 0.71 27.44
CA GLU A 187 30.66 0.44 28.85
C GLU A 187 31.76 -0.39 29.52
N GLU A 188 32.27 -1.42 28.84
CA GLU A 188 33.37 -2.25 29.36
C GLU A 188 34.66 -1.42 29.54
N ALA A 189 34.98 -0.55 28.58
CA ALA A 189 36.13 0.36 28.67
C ALA A 189 35.97 1.38 29.81
N ALA A 190 34.77 1.90 30.04
CA ALA A 190 34.47 2.80 31.15
C ALA A 190 34.63 2.09 32.51
N LYS A 191 34.11 0.87 32.66
CA LYS A 191 34.26 0.07 33.89
C LYS A 191 35.75 -0.20 34.21
N LYS A 192 36.57 -0.53 33.20
CA LYS A 192 38.02 -0.72 33.40
C LYS A 192 38.72 0.56 33.87
N ARG A 193 38.40 1.71 33.26
CA ARG A 193 38.96 3.01 33.68
C ARG A 193 38.55 3.40 35.09
N GLU A 194 37.29 3.15 35.47
CA GLU A 194 36.82 3.46 36.82
C GLU A 194 37.48 2.55 37.88
N ALA A 195 37.68 1.26 37.56
CA ALA A 195 38.41 0.34 38.44
C ALA A 195 39.88 0.76 38.62
N GLU A 196 40.55 1.16 37.54
CA GLU A 196 41.94 1.63 37.59
C GLU A 196 42.08 2.95 38.36
N ALA A 197 41.14 3.89 38.18
CA ALA A 197 41.11 5.14 38.94
C ALA A 197 40.90 4.90 40.45
N LYS A 198 39.99 3.99 40.83
CA LYS A 198 39.78 3.60 42.24
C LYS A 198 41.02 2.94 42.84
N ALA A 199 41.68 2.05 42.12
CA ALA A 199 42.92 1.41 42.59
C ALA A 199 44.05 2.43 42.82
N LYS A 200 44.18 3.42 41.92
CA LYS A 200 45.19 4.49 42.06
C LYS A 200 44.91 5.40 43.26
N ALA A 201 43.65 5.78 43.46
CA ALA A 201 43.23 6.59 44.61
C ALA A 201 43.49 5.88 45.94
N GLN A 202 43.19 4.58 46.04
CA GLN A 202 43.49 3.79 47.25
C GLN A 202 45.00 3.70 47.53
N ALA A 203 45.81 3.50 46.50
CA ALA A 203 47.27 3.46 46.64
C ALA A 203 47.86 4.80 47.11
N GLU A 204 47.32 5.92 46.62
CA GLU A 204 47.73 7.27 47.07
C GLU A 204 47.32 7.53 48.53
N GLU A 205 46.11 7.13 48.93
CA GLU A 205 45.65 7.29 50.31
C GLU A 205 46.50 6.47 51.29
N GLU A 206 46.85 5.22 50.93
CA GLU A 206 47.71 4.38 51.76
C GLU A 206 49.14 4.93 51.86
N ALA A 207 49.68 5.49 50.77
CA ALA A 207 50.98 6.15 50.76
C ALA A 207 50.98 7.44 51.61
N ALA A 208 49.89 8.22 51.57
CA ALA A 208 49.72 9.41 52.38
C ALA A 208 49.67 9.06 53.89
N LYS A 209 48.88 8.04 54.28
CA LYS A 209 48.81 7.55 55.67
C LYS A 209 50.17 7.09 56.19
N LYS A 210 50.97 6.38 55.37
CA LYS A 210 52.34 5.97 55.75
C LYS A 210 53.28 7.17 55.94
N ARG A 211 53.17 8.21 55.11
CA ARG A 211 53.96 9.44 55.24
C ARG A 211 53.57 10.22 56.50
N GLU A 212 52.28 10.33 56.80
CA GLU A 212 51.80 10.99 58.02
C GLU A 212 52.22 10.25 59.29
N ALA A 213 52.14 8.92 59.30
CA ALA A 213 52.60 8.10 60.41
C ALA A 213 54.11 8.26 60.66
N LYS A 214 54.91 8.30 59.59
CA LYS A 214 56.36 8.54 59.70
C LYS A 214 56.68 9.94 60.22
N ALA A 215 55.98 10.96 59.73
CA ALA A 215 56.17 12.34 60.18
C ALA A 215 55.79 12.53 61.66
N LYS A 216 54.72 11.88 62.13
CA LYS A 216 54.37 11.88 63.57
C LYS A 216 55.41 11.17 64.43
N ALA A 217 55.92 10.02 63.99
CA ALA A 217 56.96 9.29 64.72
C ALA A 217 58.28 10.07 64.83
N GLU A 218 58.70 10.78 63.76
CA GLU A 218 59.86 11.67 63.80
C GLU A 218 59.64 12.91 64.69
N ALA A 219 58.42 13.45 64.74
CA ALA A 219 58.08 14.58 65.61
C ALA A 219 58.10 14.19 67.10
N GLU A 220 57.57 13.03 67.47
CA GLU A 220 57.62 12.53 68.86
C GLU A 220 59.06 12.19 69.29
N ALA A 221 59.87 11.58 68.41
CA ALA A 221 61.28 11.32 68.69
C ALA A 221 62.12 12.62 68.81
N GLY A 222 61.75 13.67 68.07
CA GLY A 222 62.36 14.99 68.21
C GLY A 222 61.99 15.70 69.53
N GLN A 223 60.80 15.42 70.08
CA GLN A 223 60.33 16.00 71.34
C GLN A 223 60.99 15.32 72.56
N SER A 224 61.25 14.01 72.51
CA SER A 224 61.94 13.31 73.62
C SER A 224 63.41 13.72 73.78
N CYS A 225 64.04 14.28 72.74
CA CYS A 225 65.42 14.78 72.79
C CYS A 225 65.54 16.25 73.25
N ARG A 226 64.43 16.99 73.41
CA ARG A 226 64.42 18.39 73.90
C ARG A 226 63.95 18.54 75.35
N GLY A 227 63.47 17.46 75.98
CA GLY A 227 63.00 17.47 77.38
C GLY A 227 64.05 17.12 78.44
N SER A 228 65.27 16.77 78.03
CA SER A 228 66.39 16.47 78.93
C SER A 228 67.50 17.51 78.76
N SER A 229 67.34 18.68 79.39
CA SER A 229 68.41 19.65 79.65
C SER A 229 68.19 20.31 81.00
#